data_AF-A0A819H8K6-F1
#
_entry.id   AF-A0A819H8K6-F1
#
_cell.length_a   1.000
_cell.length_b   1.000
_cell.length_c   1.000
_cell.angle_alpha   90.00
_cell.angle_beta   90.00
_cell.angle_gamma   90.00
#
_symmetry.space_group_name_H-M   'P 1'
#
loop_
_entity.id
_entity.type
_entity.pdbx_description
1 polymer ?
#
loop_
_entity_poly.entity_id
_entity_poly.type
_entity_poly.pdbx_seq_one_letter_code
_entity_poly.pdbx_strand_id
1 'polypeptide(L)'
;MTALMEVAAADGILSEAERRWIIGFANATGAPQVVLDQLQNYQAKGMDELLKVFHIESGHAHGKYALLSLIYDGFRAAGADEELHPKEVEAIYALGKTLGADVEQIKKLYELYMEEVQLRRKRLAVIFPHGTNNVVGEIEKAY
;
A
#
# COMPACT_ATOMS: atom_id res chain seq x y z
N MET A 1 5.61 8.71 -2.34
CA MET A 1 5.37 8.10 -1.02
C MET A 1 4.21 8.75 -0.27
N THR A 2 4.13 10.08 -0.14
CA THR A 2 2.95 10.74 0.46
C THR A 2 1.65 10.44 -0.28
N ALA A 3 1.67 10.40 -1.62
CA ALA A 3 0.53 9.97 -2.42
C ALA A 3 0.03 8.56 -2.04
N LEU A 4 0.94 7.64 -1.70
CA LEU A 4 0.55 6.29 -1.28
C LEU A 4 -0.13 6.30 0.09
N MET A 5 0.30 7.19 0.99
CA MET A 5 -0.38 7.39 2.27
C MET A 5 -1.80 7.94 2.10
N GLU A 6 -2.03 8.82 1.12
CA GLU A 6 -3.38 9.31 0.80
C GLU A 6 -4.27 8.20 0.22
N VAL A 7 -3.71 7.28 -0.57
CA VAL A 7 -4.47 6.15 -1.11
C VAL A 7 -4.79 5.12 -0.04
N ALA A 8 -3.85 4.78 0.84
CA ALA A 8 -4.11 3.89 1.97
C ALA A 8 -5.19 4.49 2.87
N ALA A 9 -5.08 5.78 3.19
CA ALA A 9 -6.06 6.52 3.99
C ALA A 9 -7.34 6.93 3.23
N ALA A 10 -7.70 6.24 2.15
CA ALA A 10 -8.84 6.61 1.31
C ALA A 10 -10.18 6.57 2.09
N ASP A 11 -10.27 5.70 3.10
CA ASP A 11 -11.40 5.59 4.00
C ASP A 11 -11.44 6.69 5.08
N GLY A 12 -10.42 7.56 5.11
CA GLY A 12 -10.26 8.68 6.01
C GLY A 12 -9.30 8.42 7.18
N ILE A 13 -8.76 7.22 7.33
CA ILE A 13 -7.87 6.85 8.45
C ILE A 13 -6.59 6.20 7.90
N LEU A 14 -5.42 6.69 8.33
CA LEU A 14 -4.17 5.98 8.14
C LEU A 14 -3.79 5.28 9.44
N SER A 15 -3.96 3.97 9.49
CA SER A 15 -3.58 3.14 10.62
C SER A 15 -2.05 3.07 10.81
N GLU A 16 -1.62 2.65 12.00
CA GLU A 16 -0.20 2.42 12.27
C GLU A 16 0.37 1.24 11.45
N ALA A 17 -0.45 0.25 11.10
CA ALA A 17 -0.03 -0.89 10.29
C ALA A 17 0.31 -0.44 8.86
N GLU A 18 -0.60 0.30 8.23
CA GLU A 18 -0.42 0.87 6.89
C GLU A 18 0.78 1.82 6.85
N ARG A 19 0.90 2.72 7.84
CA ARG A 19 2.04 3.64 7.94
C ARG A 19 3.37 2.89 8.01
N ARG A 20 3.47 1.88 8.90
CA ARG A 20 4.69 1.07 9.03
C ARG A 20 5.00 0.34 7.74
N TRP A 21 3.99 -0.19 7.06
CA TRP A 21 4.17 -0.85 5.77
C TRP A 21 4.75 0.12 4.73
N ILE A 22 4.18 1.32 4.60
CA ILE A 22 4.62 2.33 3.63
C ILE A 22 6.04 2.81 3.93
N ILE A 23 6.39 3.02 5.20
CA ILE A 23 7.76 3.38 5.61
C ILE A 23 8.73 2.24 5.29
N GLY A 24 8.35 0.99 5.59
CA GLY A 24 9.15 -0.19 5.25
C GLY A 24 9.38 -0.33 3.75
N PHE A 25 8.33 -0.12 2.95
CA PHE A 25 8.41 -0.11 1.50
C PHE A 25 9.31 1.02 0.97
N ALA A 26 9.17 2.25 1.49
CA ALA A 26 10.04 3.36 1.15
C ALA A 26 11.51 3.08 1.49
N ASN A 27 11.78 2.53 2.67
CA ASN A 27 13.13 2.15 3.07
C ASN A 27 13.72 1.06 2.16
N ALA A 28 12.94 0.01 1.86
CA ALA A 28 13.36 -1.09 0.99
C ALA A 28 13.65 -0.64 -0.46
N THR A 29 13.04 0.46 -0.90
CA THR A 29 13.26 1.06 -2.22
C THR A 29 14.37 2.11 -2.22
N GLY A 30 15.09 2.29 -1.11
CA GLY A 30 16.23 3.19 -1.01
C GLY A 30 15.85 4.66 -0.79
N ALA A 31 14.66 4.94 -0.24
CA ALA A 31 14.29 6.31 0.10
C ALA A 31 15.26 6.91 1.13
N PRO A 32 15.73 8.16 0.95
CA PRO A 32 16.60 8.82 1.91
C PRO A 32 15.94 8.97 3.30
N GLN A 33 16.75 9.01 4.36
CA GLN A 33 16.26 9.14 5.74
C GLN A 33 15.29 10.33 5.94
N VAL A 34 15.58 11.48 5.33
CA VAL A 34 14.70 12.66 5.38
C VAL A 34 13.29 12.38 4.89
N VAL A 35 13.12 11.48 3.90
CA VAL A 35 11.81 11.04 3.42
C VAL A 35 11.15 10.14 4.45
N LEU A 36 11.89 9.21 5.07
CA LEU A 36 11.35 8.33 6.10
C LEU A 36 10.86 9.12 7.32
N ASP A 37 11.63 10.12 7.76
CA ASP A 37 11.28 11.00 8.88
C ASP A 37 10.02 11.83 8.56
N GLN A 38 9.89 12.29 7.32
CA GLN A 38 8.70 12.97 6.84
C GLN A 38 7.48 12.03 6.87
N LEU A 39 7.62 10.78 6.44
CA LEU A 39 6.54 9.80 6.41
C LEU A 39 6.06 9.40 7.82
N GLN A 40 6.94 9.40 8.84
CA GLN A 40 6.53 9.12 10.22
C GLN A 40 5.46 10.08 10.73
N ASN A 41 5.60 11.38 10.40
CA ASN A 41 4.75 12.44 10.93
C ASN A 41 3.70 12.93 9.92
N TYR A 42 3.65 12.34 8.73
CA TYR A 42 2.72 12.76 7.68
C TYR A 42 1.28 12.48 8.09
N GLN A 43 0.42 13.48 7.96
CA GLN A 43 -1.03 13.33 8.10
C GLN A 43 -1.65 13.38 6.71
N ALA A 44 -2.48 12.38 6.41
CA ALA A 44 -3.25 12.36 5.17
C ALA A 44 -4.13 13.61 5.09
N LYS A 45 -4.05 14.30 3.96
CA LYS A 45 -4.73 15.57 3.71
C LYS A 45 -5.98 15.38 2.84
N GLY A 46 -6.19 14.18 2.31
CA GLY A 46 -7.31 13.82 1.48
C GLY A 46 -7.08 14.06 -0.01
N MET A 47 -8.16 13.87 -0.77
CA MET A 47 -8.19 13.79 -2.23
C MET A 47 -7.55 14.98 -2.97
N ASP A 48 -7.68 16.18 -2.42
CA ASP A 48 -7.22 17.42 -3.06
C ASP A 48 -5.71 17.42 -3.32
N GLU A 49 -4.92 16.75 -2.46
CA GLU A 49 -3.48 16.65 -2.65
C GLU A 49 -3.11 15.68 -3.78
N LEU A 50 -3.86 14.58 -3.91
CA LEU A 50 -3.68 13.63 -5.01
C LEU A 50 -4.05 14.25 -6.36
N LEU A 51 -5.13 15.04 -6.41
CA LEU A 51 -5.55 15.72 -7.62
C LEU A 51 -4.47 16.68 -8.13
N LYS A 52 -3.74 17.39 -7.27
CA LYS A 52 -2.64 18.26 -7.73
C LYS A 52 -1.53 17.52 -8.49
N VAL A 53 -1.28 16.26 -8.11
CA VAL A 53 -0.16 15.46 -8.65
C VAL A 53 -0.60 14.58 -9.81
N PHE A 54 -1.81 14.03 -9.76
CA PHE A 54 -2.30 12.99 -10.66
C PHE A 54 -3.45 13.42 -11.56
N HIS A 55 -4.06 14.59 -11.35
CA HIS A 55 -5.15 15.04 -12.22
C HIS A 55 -4.63 15.28 -13.65
N ILE A 56 -5.44 14.87 -14.62
CA ILE A 56 -5.12 14.96 -16.06
C ILE A 56 -4.80 16.41 -16.48
N GLU A 57 -5.39 17.41 -15.82
CA GLU A 57 -5.16 18.83 -16.10
C GLU A 57 -3.85 19.38 -15.51
N SER A 58 -3.19 18.65 -14.61
CA SER A 58 -1.91 19.10 -13.99
C SER A 58 -0.75 19.17 -14.98
N GLY A 59 -0.92 18.65 -16.21
CA GLY A 59 0.14 18.62 -17.23
C GLY A 59 1.29 17.66 -16.93
N HIS A 60 1.27 16.97 -15.78
CA HIS A 60 2.25 15.96 -15.41
C HIS A 60 1.99 14.65 -16.17
N ALA A 61 2.51 14.55 -17.40
CA ALA A 61 2.36 13.39 -18.27
C ALA A 61 2.72 12.05 -17.61
N HIS A 62 3.55 12.05 -16.55
CA HIS A 62 3.96 10.87 -15.80
C HIS A 62 2.93 10.38 -14.78
N GLY A 63 2.08 11.26 -14.22
CA GLY A 63 1.11 10.92 -13.17
C GLY A 63 0.12 9.84 -13.64
N LYS A 64 -0.40 9.96 -14.86
CA LYS A 64 -1.30 8.98 -15.45
C LYS A 64 -0.68 7.58 -15.59
N TYR A 65 0.63 7.48 -15.83
CA TYR A 65 1.31 6.18 -15.98
C TYR A 65 1.61 5.53 -14.63
N ALA A 66 1.75 6.33 -13.57
CA ALA A 66 1.99 5.84 -12.21
C ALA A 66 0.69 5.52 -11.45
N LEU A 67 -0.47 5.98 -11.91
CA LEU A 67 -1.74 5.87 -11.19
C LEU A 67 -2.13 4.41 -10.86
N LEU A 68 -2.04 3.49 -11.81
CA LEU A 68 -2.37 2.08 -11.56
C LEU A 68 -1.39 1.42 -10.57
N SER A 69 -0.10 1.76 -10.68
CA SER A 69 0.90 1.29 -9.70
C SER A 69 0.59 1.82 -8.31
N LEU A 70 0.24 3.11 -8.20
CA LEU A 70 -0.11 3.75 -6.93
C LEU A 70 -1.35 3.10 -6.29
N ILE A 71 -2.39 2.84 -7.07
CA ILE A 71 -3.62 2.18 -6.60
C ILE A 71 -3.31 0.76 -6.10
N TYR A 72 -2.52 0.02 -6.86
CA TYR A 72 -2.14 -1.34 -6.47
C TYR A 72 -1.27 -1.37 -5.21
N ASP A 73 -0.28 -0.48 -5.10
CA ASP A 73 0.48 -0.34 -3.84
C ASP A 73 -0.42 0.13 -2.69
N GLY A 74 -1.48 0.88 -2.98
CA GLY A 74 -2.53 1.24 -2.04
C GLY A 74 -3.22 0.02 -1.43
N PHE A 75 -3.64 -0.95 -2.25
CA PHE A 75 -4.21 -2.20 -1.73
C PHE A 75 -3.22 -2.98 -0.86
N ARG A 76 -1.94 -3.00 -1.25
CA ARG A 76 -0.88 -3.67 -0.49
C ARG A 76 -0.61 -3.00 0.84
N ALA A 77 -0.69 -1.67 0.88
CA ALA A 77 -0.55 -0.89 2.09
C ALA A 77 -1.75 -1.06 3.02
N ALA A 78 -2.97 -0.91 2.50
CA ALA A 78 -4.22 -1.06 3.26
C ALA A 78 -4.33 -2.45 3.91
N GLY A 79 -4.04 -3.52 3.16
CA GLY A 79 -4.05 -4.88 3.71
C GLY A 79 -2.76 -5.29 4.46
N ALA A 80 -2.03 -4.34 5.03
CA ALA A 80 -0.76 -4.60 5.73
C ALA A 80 -0.90 -5.52 6.96
N ASP A 81 -2.08 -5.53 7.58
CA ASP A 81 -2.46 -6.39 8.70
C ASP A 81 -3.07 -7.75 8.26
N GLU A 82 -2.99 -8.05 6.97
CA GLU A 82 -3.60 -9.22 6.31
C GLU A 82 -5.14 -9.23 6.26
N GLU A 83 -5.80 -8.13 6.61
CA GLU A 83 -7.24 -7.96 6.50
C GLU A 83 -7.58 -6.68 5.72
N LEU A 84 -7.79 -6.80 4.41
CA LEU A 84 -8.28 -5.68 3.62
C LEU A 84 -9.81 -5.58 3.75
N HIS A 85 -10.30 -4.57 4.46
CA HIS A 85 -11.72 -4.42 4.77
C HIS A 85 -12.53 -3.92 3.55
N PRO A 86 -13.81 -4.33 3.40
CA PRO A 86 -14.64 -3.89 2.28
C PRO A 86 -14.74 -2.37 2.12
N LYS A 87 -14.73 -1.62 3.23
CA LYS A 87 -14.77 -0.15 3.22
C LYS A 87 -13.52 0.47 2.59
N GLU A 88 -12.35 -0.09 2.88
CA GLU A 88 -11.08 0.38 2.31
C GLU A 88 -11.04 0.08 0.81
N VAL A 89 -11.52 -1.09 0.40
CA VAL A 89 -11.64 -1.46 -1.03
C VAL A 89 -12.56 -0.49 -1.77
N GLU A 90 -13.76 -0.24 -1.23
CA GLU A 90 -14.72 0.71 -1.82
C GLU A 90 -14.15 2.13 -1.91
N ALA A 91 -13.42 2.56 -0.87
CA ALA A 91 -12.79 3.87 -0.83
C ALA A 91 -11.68 4.01 -1.87
N ILE A 92 -10.79 3.01 -2.00
CA ILE A 92 -9.74 2.99 -3.02
C ILE A 92 -10.33 2.94 -4.43
N TYR A 93 -11.43 2.21 -4.65
CA TYR A 93 -12.15 2.23 -5.93
C TYR A 93 -12.71 3.62 -6.25
N ALA A 94 -13.38 4.27 -5.30
CA ALA A 94 -13.92 5.61 -5.46
C ALA A 94 -12.82 6.65 -5.75
N LEU A 95 -11.68 6.52 -5.07
CA LEU A 95 -10.49 7.34 -5.27
C LEU A 95 -9.90 7.14 -6.66
N GLY A 96 -9.64 5.91 -7.07
CA GLY A 96 -9.08 5.59 -8.38
C GLY A 96 -9.95 6.10 -9.53
N LYS A 97 -11.28 5.94 -9.41
CA LYS A 97 -12.24 6.49 -10.37
C LYS A 97 -12.16 8.02 -10.44
N THR A 98 -12.08 8.69 -9.30
CA THR A 98 -11.95 10.17 -9.23
C THR A 98 -10.67 10.65 -9.90
N LEU A 99 -9.58 9.90 -9.78
CA LEU A 99 -8.30 10.17 -10.44
C LEU A 99 -8.28 9.79 -11.93
N GLY A 100 -9.39 9.27 -12.47
CA GLY A 100 -9.55 8.96 -13.90
C GLY A 100 -9.06 7.57 -14.31
N ALA A 101 -8.82 6.65 -13.38
CA ALA A 101 -8.54 5.25 -13.72
C ALA A 101 -9.82 4.49 -14.11
N ASP A 102 -9.65 3.52 -15.01
CA ASP A 102 -10.72 2.60 -15.41
C ASP A 102 -11.06 1.64 -14.25
N VAL A 103 -12.35 1.57 -13.91
CA VAL A 103 -12.85 0.75 -12.79
C VAL A 103 -12.57 -0.73 -13.02
N GLU A 104 -12.71 -1.22 -14.24
CA GLU A 104 -12.43 -2.63 -14.56
C GLU A 104 -10.94 -2.95 -14.39
N GLN A 105 -10.07 -2.00 -14.74
CA GLN A 105 -8.64 -2.16 -14.47
C GLN A 105 -8.32 -2.15 -12.97
N ILE A 106 -8.99 -1.32 -12.17
CA ILE A 106 -8.78 -1.30 -10.71
C ILE A 106 -9.23 -2.62 -10.07
N LYS A 107 -10.36 -3.20 -10.51
CA LYS A 107 -10.81 -4.52 -10.05
C LYS A 107 -9.78 -5.62 -10.31
N LYS A 108 -9.16 -5.63 -11.49
CA LYS A 108 -8.06 -6.57 -11.81
C LYS A 108 -6.86 -6.41 -10.88
N LEU A 109 -6.55 -5.18 -10.46
CA LEU A 109 -5.46 -4.94 -9.49
C LEU A 109 -5.81 -5.48 -8.10
N TYR A 110 -7.07 -5.33 -7.67
CA TYR A 110 -7.55 -5.93 -6.43
C TYR A 110 -7.50 -7.47 -6.49
N GLU A 111 -7.98 -8.07 -7.58
CA GLU A 111 -7.89 -9.53 -7.80
C GLU A 111 -6.43 -10.01 -7.75
N LEU A 112 -5.52 -9.32 -8.44
CA LEU A 112 -4.08 -9.62 -8.42
C LEU A 112 -3.51 -9.55 -6.99
N TYR A 113 -3.85 -8.50 -6.23
CA TYR A 113 -3.44 -8.39 -4.84
C TYR A 113 -3.92 -9.59 -3.99
N MET A 114 -5.20 -9.97 -4.15
CA MET A 114 -5.76 -11.11 -3.43
C MET A 114 -5.06 -12.43 -3.81
N GLU A 115 -4.74 -12.64 -5.08
CA GLU A 115 -3.94 -13.78 -5.53
C GLU A 115 -2.55 -13.82 -4.88
N GLU A 116 -1.87 -12.67 -4.79
CA GLU A 116 -0.57 -12.57 -4.13
C GLU A 116 -0.63 -12.87 -2.63
N VAL A 117 -1.68 -12.42 -1.94
CA VAL A 117 -1.89 -12.76 -0.53
C VAL A 117 -1.98 -14.27 -0.36
N GLN A 118 -2.76 -14.95 -1.22
CA GLN A 118 -2.86 -16.42 -1.18
C GLN A 118 -1.52 -17.10 -1.53
N LEU A 119 -0.82 -16.60 -2.55
CA LEU A 119 0.48 -17.14 -2.95
C LEU A 119 1.52 -16.96 -1.84
N ARG A 120 1.52 -15.81 -1.16
CA ARG A 120 2.39 -15.53 -0.01
C ARG A 120 2.10 -16.50 1.12
N ARG A 121 0.83 -16.72 1.48
CA ARG A 121 0.43 -17.70 2.52
C ARG A 121 0.90 -19.11 2.16
N LYS A 122 0.67 -19.54 0.91
CA LYS A 122 1.16 -20.81 0.40
C LYS A 122 2.69 -20.92 0.50
N ARG A 123 3.41 -19.88 0.07
CA ARG A 123 4.88 -19.82 0.13
C ARG A 123 5.38 -19.95 1.57
N LEU A 124 4.77 -19.21 2.52
CA LEU A 124 5.16 -19.27 3.92
C LEU A 124 4.93 -20.66 4.54
N ALA A 125 3.82 -21.33 4.20
CA ALA A 125 3.56 -22.70 4.66
C ALA A 125 4.59 -23.71 4.13
N VAL A 126 5.13 -23.50 2.94
CA VAL A 126 6.19 -24.36 2.36
C VAL A 126 7.57 -24.06 2.98
N ILE A 127 7.91 -22.78 3.16
CA ILE A 127 9.24 -22.39 3.68
C ILE A 127 9.33 -22.60 5.21
N PHE A 128 8.24 -22.35 5.94
CA PHE A 128 8.17 -22.44 7.39
C PHE A 128 7.04 -23.38 7.82
N PRO A 129 7.18 -24.70 7.60
CA PRO A 129 6.11 -25.68 7.85
C PRO A 129 5.69 -25.77 9.33
N HIS A 130 6.53 -25.29 10.25
CA HIS A 130 6.27 -25.25 11.70
C HIS A 130 5.95 -23.85 12.22
N GLY A 131 5.65 -22.90 11.32
CA GLY A 131 5.38 -21.50 11.65
C GLY A 131 6.65 -20.64 11.77
N THR A 132 6.46 -19.33 11.68
CA THR A 132 7.56 -18.34 11.71
C THR A 132 8.02 -18.00 13.12
N ASN A 133 7.21 -18.27 14.15
CA ASN A 133 7.50 -17.94 15.55
C ASN A 133 8.63 -18.81 16.15
N ASN A 134 8.79 -20.05 15.67
CA ASN A 134 9.81 -20.96 16.19
C ASN A 134 11.23 -20.56 15.74
N VAL A 135 11.37 -19.86 14.60
CA VAL A 135 12.67 -19.47 14.05
C VAL A 135 13.32 -18.36 14.89
N VAL A 136 12.55 -17.39 15.40
CA VAL A 136 13.08 -16.30 16.24
C VAL A 136 13.54 -16.86 17.58
N GLY A 137 12.76 -17.74 18.21
CA GLY A 137 13.13 -18.36 19.48
C GLY A 137 14.29 -19.35 19.40
N GLU A 138 14.56 -19.94 18.23
CA GLU A 138 15.75 -20.77 17.99
C GLU A 138 17.01 -19.91 17.73
N ILE A 139 16.87 -18.77 17.04
CA ILE A 139 17.98 -17.83 16.82
C ILE A 139 18.40 -17.18 18.14
N GLU A 140 17.47 -16.80 19.01
CA GLU A 140 17.77 -16.22 20.33
C GLU A 140 18.40 -17.22 21.31
N LYS A 141 18.22 -18.53 21.11
CA LYS A 141 18.89 -19.58 21.90
C LYS A 141 20.27 -19.96 21.36
N ALA A 142 20.61 -19.55 20.15
CA ALA A 142 21.88 -19.82 19.49
C ALA A 142 22.95 -18.73 19.75
N TYR A 143 22.59 -17.69 20.51
CA TYR A 143 23.47 -16.63 21.03
C TYR A 143 23.36 -16.56 22.55
#